data_AF-A0A971PAN5-F1
#
_entry.id   AF-A0A971PAN5-F1
#
_cell.length_a   1.000
_cell.length_b   1.000
_cell.length_c   1.000
_cell.angle_alpha   90.00
_cell.angle_beta   90.00
_cell.angle_gamma   90.00
#
_symmetry.space_group_name_H-M   'P 1'
#
loop_
_entity.id
_entity.type
_entity.pdbx_description
1 polymer ?
#
loop_
_entity_poly.entity_id
_entity_poly.type
_entity_poly.pdbx_seq_one_letter_code
_entity_poly.pdbx_strand_id
1 'polypeptide(L)'
;MAVTLTVGTNTYISLVDAEAFFEERLYTDDWDNATDDHKSQALIMATKHIDRLALVGRKKQYYNQILQFPRCYPPGSSFSMVEYIGNLQEPVSDGYVCDIDIPKVVKDACCEQALFLLGLTDYERHRNKQQVLGMVGGSVGNANEYAGQSQAQSNRRSTVLCPEARELLRPYLAGSAVII
;
A
#
# COMPACT_ATOMS: atom_id res chain seq x y z
N MET A 1 6.20 19.50 16.14
CA MET A 1 7.40 19.44 15.28
C MET A 1 6.89 19.07 13.91
N ALA A 2 7.12 19.89 12.89
CA ALA A 2 6.60 19.65 11.56
C ALA A 2 7.13 18.32 11.00
N VAL A 3 6.25 17.52 10.41
CA VAL A 3 6.61 16.23 9.83
C VAL A 3 7.17 16.44 8.44
N THR A 4 8.43 16.07 8.21
CA THR A 4 9.10 16.26 6.92
C THR A 4 8.91 15.05 6.00
N LEU A 5 8.31 15.26 4.84
CA LEU A 5 8.16 14.23 3.80
C LEU A 5 9.33 14.28 2.82
N THR A 6 9.86 13.10 2.48
CA THR A 6 10.92 12.93 1.48
C THR A 6 10.57 11.75 0.59
N VAL A 7 10.16 12.05 -0.65
CA VAL A 7 9.74 11.04 -1.63
C VAL A 7 10.88 10.06 -1.90
N GLY A 8 10.56 8.76 -1.88
CA GLY A 8 11.54 7.67 -2.06
C GLY A 8 12.30 7.28 -0.79
N THR A 9 12.13 8.02 0.32
CA THR A 9 12.76 7.72 1.61
C THR A 9 11.75 7.29 2.66
N ASN A 10 10.74 8.12 2.94
CA ASN A 10 9.72 7.86 3.96
C ASN A 10 8.28 7.85 3.41
N THR A 11 8.08 8.30 2.18
CA THR A 11 6.80 8.34 1.48
C THR A 11 6.96 8.01 0.00
N TYR A 12 5.90 7.49 -0.62
CA TYR A 12 5.81 7.27 -2.06
C TYR A 12 5.36 8.49 -2.86
N ILE A 13 4.69 9.44 -2.20
CA ILE A 13 4.08 10.62 -2.81
C ILE A 13 4.39 11.87 -1.97
N SER A 14 4.51 13.02 -2.62
CA SER A 14 4.65 14.31 -1.92
C SER A 14 3.29 14.77 -1.36
N LEU A 15 3.29 15.72 -0.41
CA LEU A 15 2.04 16.27 0.10
C LEU A 15 1.25 17.00 -1.01
N VAL A 16 1.95 17.76 -1.85
CA VAL A 16 1.34 18.52 -2.96
C VAL A 16 0.66 17.58 -3.96
N ASP A 17 1.32 16.50 -4.37
CA ASP A 17 0.73 15.53 -5.30
C ASP A 17 -0.44 14.76 -4.66
N ALA A 18 -0.38 14.52 -3.35
CA ALA A 18 -1.48 13.87 -2.62
C ALA A 18 -2.70 14.80 -2.54
N GLU A 19 -2.52 16.10 -2.31
CA GLU A 19 -3.62 17.07 -2.33
C GLU A 19 -4.29 17.12 -3.71
N ALA A 20 -3.52 17.18 -4.79
CA ALA A 20 -4.06 17.12 -6.15
C ALA A 20 -4.87 15.83 -6.40
N PHE A 21 -4.45 14.68 -5.85
CA PHE A 21 -5.20 13.44 -5.95
C PHE A 21 -6.56 13.50 -5.24
N PHE A 22 -6.62 14.12 -4.06
CA PHE A 22 -7.85 14.20 -3.28
C PHE A 22 -8.82 15.27 -3.79
N GLU A 23 -8.36 16.31 -4.48
CA GLU A 23 -9.23 17.30 -5.14
C GLU A 23 -10.18 16.69 -6.19
N GLU A 24 -9.77 15.59 -6.82
CA GLU A 24 -10.56 14.88 -7.85
C GLU A 24 -11.48 13.80 -7.26
N ARG A 25 -11.43 13.55 -5.94
CA ARG A 25 -12.05 12.41 -5.28
C ARG A 25 -13.22 12.84 -4.38
N LEU A 26 -14.25 11.99 -4.31
CA LEU A 26 -15.37 12.16 -3.37
C LEU A 26 -15.06 11.49 -2.03
N TYR A 27 -15.73 11.95 -0.96
CA TYR A 27 -15.61 11.42 0.40
C TYR A 27 -14.22 11.58 1.03
N THR A 28 -13.62 12.75 0.80
CA THR A 28 -12.30 13.13 1.35
C THR A 28 -12.41 13.92 2.64
N ASP A 29 -13.58 13.96 3.30
CA ASP A 29 -13.82 14.79 4.48
C ASP A 29 -12.79 14.56 5.59
N ASP A 30 -12.37 13.31 5.82
CA ASP A 30 -11.35 12.96 6.82
C ASP A 30 -9.96 13.52 6.46
N TRP A 31 -9.65 13.63 5.17
CA TRP A 31 -8.42 14.25 4.68
C TRP A 31 -8.48 15.78 4.77
N ASP A 32 -9.61 16.36 4.37
CA ASP A 32 -9.81 17.81 4.33
C ASP A 32 -9.86 18.43 5.74
N ASN A 33 -10.39 17.68 6.72
CA ASN A 33 -10.40 18.08 8.12
C ASN A 33 -9.07 17.81 8.87
N ALA A 34 -8.15 17.05 8.28
CA ALA A 34 -6.87 16.73 8.90
C ALA A 34 -5.84 17.86 8.76
N THR A 35 -5.00 18.03 9.77
CA THR A 35 -3.85 18.94 9.69
C THR A 35 -2.76 18.37 8.78
N ASP A 36 -1.93 19.23 8.19
CA ASP A 36 -0.82 18.81 7.31
C ASP A 36 0.16 17.85 7.99
N ASP A 37 0.36 18.00 9.30
CA ASP A 37 1.15 17.08 10.10
C ASP A 37 0.51 15.68 10.17
N HIS A 38 -0.81 15.59 10.37
CA HIS A 38 -1.53 14.31 10.37
C HIS A 38 -1.59 13.69 8.96
N LYS A 39 -1.83 14.49 7.91
CA LYS A 39 -1.74 14.05 6.51
C LYS A 39 -0.36 13.42 6.22
N SER A 40 0.70 14.12 6.62
CA SER A 40 2.08 13.65 6.46
C SER A 40 2.36 12.36 7.24
N GLN A 41 1.89 12.26 8.49
CA GLN A 41 2.03 11.03 9.28
C GLN A 41 1.27 9.86 8.65
N ALA A 42 0.06 10.11 8.15
CA ALA A 42 -0.78 9.11 7.51
C ALA A 42 -0.10 8.55 6.24
N LEU A 43 0.50 9.41 5.40
CA LEU A 43 1.27 8.98 4.22
C LEU A 43 2.48 8.12 4.58
N ILE A 44 3.22 8.48 5.64
CA ILE A 44 4.36 7.67 6.13
C ILE A 44 3.87 6.31 6.65
N MET A 45 2.74 6.29 7.38
CA MET A 45 2.15 5.04 7.87
C MET A 45 1.63 4.16 6.73
N ALA A 46 0.95 4.75 5.75
CA ALA A 46 0.50 4.08 4.54
C ALA A 46 1.66 3.46 3.76
N THR A 47 2.74 4.21 3.58
CA THR A 47 3.97 3.71 2.95
C THR A 47 4.53 2.50 3.70
N LYS A 48 4.58 2.55 5.04
CA LYS A 48 5.01 1.40 5.87
C LYS A 48 4.06 0.21 5.76
N HIS A 49 2.76 0.44 5.57
CA HIS A 49 1.79 -0.63 5.35
C HIS A 49 2.07 -1.35 4.04
N ILE A 50 2.25 -0.59 2.95
CA ILE A 50 2.58 -1.11 1.62
C ILE A 50 3.92 -1.87 1.64
N ASP A 51 4.94 -1.34 2.33
CA ASP A 51 6.27 -1.94 2.40
C ASP A 51 6.34 -3.30 3.10
N ARG A 52 5.34 -3.61 3.93
CA ARG A 52 5.23 -4.90 4.65
C ARG A 52 4.51 -5.96 3.84
N LEU A 53 3.90 -5.61 2.71
CA LEU A 53 3.18 -6.56 1.86
C LEU A 53 4.16 -7.53 1.21
N ALA A 54 3.68 -8.74 0.91
CA ALA A 54 4.42 -9.67 0.09
C ALA A 54 4.30 -9.21 -1.37
N LEU A 55 5.38 -8.66 -1.93
CA LEU A 55 5.39 -8.07 -3.27
C LEU A 55 6.17 -8.93 -4.27
N VAL A 56 5.70 -8.98 -5.52
CA VAL A 56 6.34 -9.68 -6.65
C VAL A 56 7.56 -8.90 -7.15
N GLY A 57 8.59 -9.61 -7.62
CA GLY A 57 9.81 -8.99 -8.17
C GLY A 57 10.86 -8.67 -7.10
N ARG A 58 11.91 -7.95 -7.49
CA ARG A 58 13.02 -7.51 -6.61
C ARG A 58 13.11 -5.98 -6.57
N LYS A 59 13.65 -5.41 -5.47
CA LYS A 59 13.93 -3.96 -5.42
C LYS A 59 14.95 -3.58 -6.49
N LYS A 60 14.91 -2.32 -6.98
CA LYS A 60 15.92 -1.78 -7.90
C LYS A 60 17.23 -1.58 -7.13
N GLN A 61 18.13 -2.57 -7.21
CA GLN A 61 19.35 -2.65 -6.40
C GLN A 61 20.35 -1.51 -6.67
N TYR A 62 20.28 -0.87 -7.85
CA TYR A 62 21.29 0.09 -8.32
C TYR A 62 21.22 1.48 -7.65
N TYR A 63 20.18 1.79 -6.85
CA TYR A 63 19.89 3.18 -6.45
C TYR A 63 19.89 3.48 -4.94
N ASN A 64 20.50 2.66 -4.08
CA ASN A 64 20.39 2.80 -2.61
C ASN A 64 18.93 2.95 -2.13
N GLN A 65 18.02 2.23 -2.81
CA GLN A 65 16.59 2.36 -2.60
C GLN A 65 16.19 1.85 -1.21
N ILE A 66 15.59 2.74 -0.41
CA ILE A 66 15.12 2.43 0.95
C ILE A 66 13.77 1.68 0.90
N LEU A 67 12.81 2.23 0.14
CA LEU A 67 11.43 1.72 0.02
C LEU A 67 11.33 0.47 -0.88
N GLN A 68 10.15 -0.17 -0.95
CA GLN A 68 9.94 -1.37 -1.79
C GLN A 68 9.82 -1.10 -3.29
N PHE A 69 9.33 0.08 -3.68
CA PHE A 69 9.27 0.54 -5.08
C PHE A 69 10.28 1.65 -5.33
N PRO A 70 10.87 1.77 -6.54
CA PRO A 70 10.69 0.97 -7.77
C PRO A 70 11.06 -0.52 -7.68
N ARG A 71 10.50 -1.37 -8.55
CA ARG A 71 10.78 -2.82 -8.61
C ARG A 71 11.30 -3.27 -9.98
N CYS A 72 11.86 -4.47 -9.99
CA CYS A 72 12.41 -5.15 -11.16
C CYS A 72 11.88 -6.57 -11.28
N TYR A 73 11.63 -6.98 -12.51
CA TYR A 73 10.98 -8.23 -12.89
C TYR A 73 11.85 -9.00 -13.88
N PRO A 74 11.86 -10.35 -13.81
CA PRO A 74 12.60 -11.16 -14.76
C PRO A 74 11.97 -11.01 -16.16
N PRO A 75 12.79 -10.96 -17.22
CA PRO A 75 12.30 -10.81 -18.59
C PRO A 75 11.45 -12.03 -18.99
N GLY A 76 10.41 -11.82 -19.80
CA GLY A 76 9.53 -12.90 -20.26
C GLY A 76 8.55 -13.44 -19.20
N SER A 77 8.53 -12.86 -17.99
CA SER A 77 7.46 -13.13 -17.03
C SER A 77 6.21 -12.34 -17.39
N SER A 78 5.02 -12.84 -17.02
CA SER A 78 3.76 -12.08 -17.14
C SER A 78 3.83 -10.71 -16.44
N PHE A 79 4.66 -10.62 -15.38
CA PHE A 79 4.93 -9.39 -14.64
C PHE A 79 5.90 -8.42 -15.35
N SER A 80 6.60 -8.87 -16.40
CA SER A 80 7.50 -8.03 -17.21
C SER A 80 6.86 -7.53 -18.51
N MET A 81 5.57 -7.81 -18.73
CA MET A 81 4.81 -7.24 -19.84
C MET A 81 4.37 -5.81 -19.49
N VAL A 82 4.69 -4.86 -20.37
CA VAL A 82 4.38 -3.42 -20.22
C VAL A 82 2.88 -3.17 -20.03
N GLU A 83 2.03 -4.01 -20.63
CA GLU A 83 0.57 -3.93 -20.51
C GLU A 83 0.06 -4.26 -19.10
N TYR A 84 0.86 -4.95 -18.27
CA TYR A 84 0.48 -5.41 -16.93
C TYR A 84 1.00 -4.49 -15.82
N ILE A 85 2.16 -3.87 -16.00
CA ILE A 85 2.81 -2.95 -15.05
C ILE A 85 3.20 -1.69 -15.84
N GLY A 86 2.36 -0.64 -15.78
CA GLY A 86 2.37 0.47 -16.75
C GLY A 86 3.59 1.41 -16.78
N ASN A 87 4.66 1.18 -16.02
CA ASN A 87 5.83 2.09 -15.91
C ASN A 87 7.19 1.41 -16.14
N LEU A 88 7.23 0.29 -16.87
CA LEU A 88 8.46 -0.47 -17.11
C LEU A 88 9.38 0.22 -18.14
N GLN A 89 10.69 0.30 -17.85
CA GLN A 89 11.73 0.63 -18.82
C GLN A 89 12.30 -0.64 -19.46
N GLU A 90 12.39 -0.65 -20.80
CA GLU A 90 13.20 -1.59 -21.59
C GLU A 90 14.63 -1.71 -21.03
N PRO A 91 15.26 -2.89 -21.10
CA PRO A 91 16.08 -3.47 -20.04
C PRO A 91 17.27 -2.58 -19.64
N VAL A 92 17.35 -2.28 -18.36
CA VAL A 92 18.51 -1.62 -17.75
C VAL A 92 19.42 -2.71 -17.20
N SER A 93 20.66 -2.76 -17.72
CA SER A 93 21.87 -3.41 -17.15
C SER A 93 21.58 -4.62 -16.25
N ASP A 94 21.73 -5.84 -16.79
CA ASP A 94 21.60 -7.17 -16.13
C ASP A 94 20.38 -8.02 -16.57
N GLY A 95 19.63 -7.57 -17.60
CA GLY A 95 18.58 -8.35 -18.26
C GLY A 95 17.21 -8.36 -17.57
N TYR A 96 17.03 -7.60 -16.48
CA TYR A 96 15.73 -7.41 -15.82
C TYR A 96 15.00 -6.18 -16.37
N VAL A 97 13.67 -6.24 -16.36
CA VAL A 97 12.81 -5.09 -16.70
C VAL A 97 12.44 -4.40 -15.39
N CYS A 98 12.73 -3.10 -15.27
CA CYS A 98 12.54 -2.37 -14.02
C CYS A 98 11.60 -1.18 -14.23
N ASP A 99 10.87 -0.79 -13.18
CA ASP A 99 10.13 0.46 -13.20
C ASP A 99 11.08 1.65 -13.39
N ILE A 100 10.65 2.63 -14.18
CA ILE A 100 11.35 3.90 -14.40
C ILE A 100 11.40 4.66 -13.07
N ASP A 101 10.23 4.84 -12.47
CA ASP A 101 9.95 5.60 -11.26
C ASP A 101 8.97 4.84 -10.35
N ILE A 102 8.51 5.49 -9.27
CA ILE A 102 7.47 4.90 -8.41
C ILE A 102 6.16 4.87 -9.23
N PRO A 103 5.55 3.69 -9.46
CA PRO A 103 4.36 3.59 -10.31
C PRO A 103 3.20 4.44 -9.79
N LYS A 104 2.44 5.08 -10.69
CA LYS A 104 1.27 5.91 -10.32
C LYS A 104 0.29 5.12 -9.43
N VAL A 105 0.04 3.86 -9.78
CA VAL A 105 -0.84 2.96 -9.04
C VAL A 105 -0.39 2.78 -7.57
N VAL A 106 0.91 2.79 -7.30
CA VAL A 106 1.45 2.69 -5.93
C VAL A 106 1.28 4.02 -5.17
N LYS A 107 1.42 5.16 -5.86
CA LYS A 107 1.16 6.48 -5.30
C LYS A 107 -0.32 6.63 -4.92
N ASP A 108 -1.22 6.28 -5.83
CA ASP A 108 -2.66 6.31 -5.62
C ASP A 108 -3.05 5.36 -4.46
N ALA A 109 -2.51 4.14 -4.42
CA ALA A 109 -2.74 3.22 -3.31
C ALA A 109 -2.23 3.74 -1.96
N CYS A 110 -1.14 4.51 -1.95
CA CYS A 110 -0.64 5.16 -0.75
C CYS A 110 -1.61 6.24 -0.25
N CYS A 111 -2.22 7.00 -1.15
CA CYS A 111 -3.25 7.99 -0.82
C CYS A 111 -4.48 7.30 -0.21
N GLU A 112 -5.04 6.28 -0.88
CA GLU A 112 -6.22 5.56 -0.36
C GLU A 112 -5.98 4.96 1.02
N GLN A 113 -4.80 4.36 1.21
CA GLN A 113 -4.43 3.82 2.50
C GLN A 113 -4.28 4.92 3.57
N ALA A 114 -3.78 6.10 3.21
CA ALA A 114 -3.65 7.23 4.13
C ALA A 114 -5.01 7.79 4.53
N LEU A 115 -5.93 7.97 3.57
CA LEU A 115 -7.31 8.39 3.85
C LEU A 115 -8.00 7.42 4.80
N PHE A 116 -7.90 6.11 4.53
CA PHE A 116 -8.44 5.09 5.42
C PHE A 116 -7.85 5.18 6.83
N LEU A 117 -6.55 5.43 6.97
CA LEU A 117 -5.90 5.57 8.27
C LEU A 117 -6.36 6.80 9.06
N LEU A 118 -6.72 7.89 8.37
CA LEU A 118 -7.25 9.10 9.00
C LEU A 118 -8.68 8.88 9.52
N GLY A 119 -9.52 8.17 8.76
CA GLY A 119 -10.90 7.86 9.14
C GLY A 119 -11.03 6.78 10.23
N LEU A 120 -9.95 6.05 10.57
CA LEU A 120 -10.01 5.02 11.61
C LEU A 120 -10.26 5.63 12.99
N THR A 121 -11.32 5.17 13.63
CA THR A 121 -11.60 5.48 15.04
C THR A 121 -10.56 4.85 15.97
N ASP A 122 -10.41 5.40 17.18
CA ASP A 122 -9.52 4.82 18.18
C ASP A 122 -9.85 3.36 18.48
N TYR A 123 -11.13 3.00 18.51
CA TYR A 123 -11.54 1.62 18.73
C TYR A 123 -11.02 0.68 17.65
N GLU A 124 -11.15 1.05 16.38
CA GLU A 124 -10.67 0.25 15.26
C GLU A 124 -9.14 0.18 15.23
N ARG A 125 -8.44 1.27 15.57
CA ARG A 125 -6.99 1.27 15.75
C ARG A 125 -6.54 0.25 16.80
N HIS A 126 -7.22 0.22 17.95
CA HIS A 126 -6.93 -0.73 19.03
C HIS A 126 -7.23 -2.17 18.61
N ARG A 127 -8.39 -2.42 17.96
CA ARG A 127 -8.77 -3.74 17.44
C ARG A 127 -7.77 -4.24 16.40
N ASN A 128 -7.41 -3.42 15.42
CA ASN A 128 -6.47 -3.76 14.36
C ASN A 128 -5.07 -4.07 14.93
N LYS A 129 -4.62 -3.28 15.91
CA LYS A 129 -3.36 -3.54 16.62
C LYS A 129 -3.37 -4.87 17.37
N GLN A 130 -4.50 -5.23 18.01
CA GLN A 130 -4.65 -6.50 18.71
C GLN A 130 -4.65 -7.71 17.76
N GLN A 131 -5.33 -7.58 16.60
CA GLN A 131 -5.32 -8.61 15.56
C GLN A 131 -3.93 -8.85 14.98
N VAL A 132 -3.16 -7.78 14.70
CA VAL A 132 -1.77 -7.87 14.22
C VAL A 132 -0.83 -8.52 15.23
N LEU A 133 -1.08 -8.34 16.53
CA LEU A 133 -0.28 -8.92 17.61
C LEU A 133 -0.67 -10.36 17.98
N GLY A 134 -1.68 -10.94 17.31
CA GLY A 134 -2.17 -12.29 17.61
C GLY A 134 -2.83 -12.43 18.99
N MET A 135 -3.13 -11.32 19.68
CA MET A 135 -3.86 -11.33 20.94
C MET A 135 -5.37 -11.26 20.67
N VAL A 136 -5.98 -12.39 20.33
CA VAL A 136 -7.42 -12.60 20.54
C VAL A 136 -7.57 -13.71 21.59
N GLY A 137 -7.43 -13.30 22.85
CA GLY A 137 -7.94 -14.05 23.99
C GLY A 137 -9.21 -13.36 24.47
N GLY A 138 -10.37 -13.91 24.17
CA GLY A 138 -11.64 -13.43 24.72
C GLY A 138 -12.81 -13.60 23.78
N SER A 139 -13.50 -14.73 23.90
CA SER A 139 -14.87 -14.89 23.43
C SER A 139 -15.76 -13.82 24.07
N VAL A 140 -16.43 -13.00 23.25
CA VAL A 140 -17.60 -12.24 23.68
C VAL A 140 -18.71 -12.58 22.68
N GLY A 141 -19.72 -13.28 23.20
CA GLY A 141 -20.77 -13.89 22.42
C GLY A 141 -21.66 -12.89 21.68
N ASN A 142 -22.18 -13.39 20.55
CA ASN A 142 -23.41 -13.02 19.87
C ASN A 142 -23.63 -11.52 19.55
N ALA A 143 -23.18 -11.11 18.38
CA ALA A 143 -23.92 -10.19 17.53
C ALA A 143 -23.68 -10.57 16.06
N ASN A 144 -24.79 -10.65 15.33
CA ASN A 144 -24.93 -11.13 13.97
C ASN A 144 -24.26 -10.17 12.96
N GLU A 145 -23.06 -10.52 12.47
CA GLU A 145 -22.46 -9.88 11.29
C GLU A 145 -22.42 -10.89 10.13
N TYR A 146 -23.45 -10.82 9.29
CA TYR A 146 -23.43 -11.39 7.94
C TYR A 146 -22.52 -10.50 7.08
N ALA A 147 -21.20 -10.64 7.24
CA ALA A 147 -20.24 -10.32 6.20
C ALA A 147 -19.73 -11.66 5.67
N GLY A 148 -20.05 -11.96 4.41
CA GLY A 148 -19.85 -13.25 3.79
C GLY A 148 -18.43 -13.81 3.95
N GLN A 149 -18.38 -15.10 4.25
CA GLN A 149 -17.52 -16.14 3.65
C GLN A 149 -16.16 -15.67 3.10
N SER A 150 -15.00 -16.24 3.41
CA SER A 150 -14.58 -17.33 4.28
C SER A 150 -13.07 -17.50 4.03
N GLN A 151 -12.33 -17.93 5.05
CA GLN A 151 -11.09 -18.73 4.96
C GLN A 151 -9.90 -18.15 4.17
N ALA A 152 -8.94 -17.60 4.92
CA ALA A 152 -7.56 -18.09 4.90
C ALA A 152 -6.86 -17.65 6.19
N GLN A 153 -6.76 -18.56 7.16
CA GLN A 153 -5.75 -18.48 8.21
C GLN A 153 -4.37 -18.63 7.57
N SER A 154 -3.88 -17.56 6.95
CA SER A 154 -2.47 -17.42 6.68
C SER A 154 -1.94 -16.47 7.73
N ASN A 155 -1.05 -16.97 8.57
CA ASN A 155 -0.25 -16.21 9.54
C ASN A 155 0.71 -15.24 8.82
N ARG A 156 0.16 -14.38 7.96
CA ARG A 156 0.83 -13.27 7.29
C ARG A 156 0.43 -12.06 8.11
N ARG A 157 1.42 -11.38 8.70
CA ARG A 157 1.29 -10.11 9.42
C ARG A 157 0.16 -9.29 8.82
N SER A 158 -1.03 -9.32 9.43
CA SER A 158 -2.27 -8.80 8.83
C SER A 158 -2.30 -7.29 8.95
N THR A 159 -1.42 -6.63 8.20
CA THR A 159 -1.49 -5.19 8.01
C THR A 159 -2.84 -4.90 7.38
N VAL A 160 -3.69 -4.16 8.08
CA VAL A 160 -5.01 -3.76 7.57
C VAL A 160 -4.77 -2.81 6.40
N LEU A 161 -4.93 -3.35 5.20
CA LEU A 161 -4.85 -2.63 3.94
C LEU A 161 -6.28 -2.31 3.49
N CYS A 162 -6.55 -1.08 3.08
CA CYS A 162 -7.88 -0.71 2.60
C CYS A 162 -8.21 -1.47 1.30
N PRO A 163 -9.49 -1.76 1.04
CA PRO A 163 -9.90 -2.53 -0.14
C PRO A 163 -9.46 -1.89 -1.45
N GLU A 164 -9.57 -0.56 -1.60
CA GLU A 164 -9.19 0.15 -2.83
C GLU A 164 -7.68 0.10 -3.07
N ALA A 165 -6.86 0.38 -2.05
CA ALA A 165 -5.41 0.24 -2.16
C ALA A 165 -5.01 -1.20 -2.52
N ARG A 166 -5.74 -2.20 -2.01
CA ARG A 166 -5.48 -3.61 -2.34
C ARG A 166 -5.77 -3.93 -3.81
N GLU A 167 -6.86 -3.41 -4.37
CA GLU A 167 -7.18 -3.61 -5.78
C GLU A 167 -6.16 -2.93 -6.70
N LEU A 168 -5.75 -1.71 -6.37
CA LEU A 168 -4.66 -1.02 -7.07
C LEU A 168 -3.35 -1.82 -6.99
N LEU A 169 -3.02 -2.36 -5.82
CA LEU A 169 -1.78 -3.13 -5.62
C LEU A 169 -1.87 -4.58 -6.10
N ARG A 170 -3.02 -5.04 -6.59
CA ARG A 170 -3.23 -6.44 -7.02
C ARG A 170 -2.16 -6.97 -7.98
N PRO A 171 -1.68 -6.21 -8.99
CA PRO A 171 -0.61 -6.67 -9.89
C PRO A 171 0.72 -6.94 -9.18
N TYR A 172 0.94 -6.28 -8.04
CA TYR A 172 2.19 -6.32 -7.29
C TYR A 172 2.16 -7.31 -6.12
N LEU A 173 1.00 -7.81 -5.70
CA LEU A 173 0.86 -8.71 -4.56
C LEU A 173 1.26 -10.16 -4.90
N ALA A 174 2.15 -10.74 -4.10
CA ALA A 174 2.58 -12.13 -4.24
C ALA A 174 1.43 -13.09 -3.87
N GLY A 175 0.99 -13.87 -4.86
CA GLY A 175 -0.12 -14.82 -4.71
C GLY A 175 -1.49 -14.30 -5.19
N SER A 176 -1.56 -13.10 -5.78
CA SER A 176 -2.76 -12.64 -6.52
C SER A 176 -2.84 -13.22 -7.94
N ALA A 177 -1.90 -14.09 -8.32
CA ALA A 177 -1.83 -14.69 -9.64
C ALA A 177 -3.14 -15.43 -9.93
N VAL A 178 -3.86 -14.91 -10.94
CA VAL A 178 -4.93 -15.61 -11.62
C VAL A 178 -4.34 -16.94 -12.09
N ILE A 179 -4.82 -18.04 -11.53
CA ILE A 179 -4.72 -19.34 -12.18
C ILE A 179 -5.68 -19.21 -13.37
N ILE A 180 -5.13 -19.04 -14.57
CA ILE A 180 -5.88 -19.13 -15.82
C ILE A 180 -5.85 -20.58 -16.27
#